data_AF-A0A521PY00-F1
#
_entry.id   AF-A0A521PY00-F1
#
_cell.length_a   1.000
_cell.length_b   1.000
_cell.length_c   1.000
_cell.angle_alpha   90.00
_cell.angle_beta   90.00
_cell.angle_gamma   90.00
#
_symmetry.space_group_name_H-M   'P 1'
#
loop_
_entity.id
_entity.type
_entity.pdbx_description
1 polymer ?
#
loop_
_entity_poly.entity_id
_entity_poly.type
_entity_poly.pdbx_seq_one_letter_code
_entity_poly.pdbx_strand_id
1 'polypeptide(L)'
;MTLGAFAFIAAAAGTALAVQAPAAVTTMDKSAIEKIVHDYILEHPEIIPQAIERLQAKRMSSTIADNRMALEKPYAGAWEGAANADVTVVEFFDYACGYCRASLPDLAKLVGSDAKVKIVYRELPILSEESSDAAKVSLLAAERGQYMAYHKALYGA
;
A
#
# COMPACT_ATOMS: atom_id res chain seq x y z
N MET A 1 -1.21 -96.84 3.53
CA MET A 1 -2.37 -96.86 4.43
C MET A 1 -2.84 -95.43 4.62
N THR A 2 -4.07 -95.14 4.19
CA THR A 2 -4.95 -93.98 4.50
C THR A 2 -4.36 -92.56 4.31
N LEU A 3 -4.59 -91.85 3.19
CA LEU A 3 -5.78 -91.05 2.83
C LEU A 3 -6.27 -90.10 3.95
N GLY A 4 -6.13 -88.80 3.70
CA GLY A 4 -6.79 -87.72 4.43
C GLY A 4 -6.69 -86.41 3.64
N ALA A 5 -7.76 -86.07 2.93
CA ALA A 5 -7.91 -84.87 2.09
C ALA A 5 -8.73 -83.78 2.82
N PHE A 6 -8.70 -82.57 2.25
CA PHE A 6 -9.48 -81.36 2.55
C PHE A 6 -9.02 -80.54 3.78
N ALA A 7 -8.96 -79.21 3.77
CA ALA A 7 -9.58 -78.22 2.89
C ALA A 7 -8.72 -76.95 2.74
N PHE A 8 -8.75 -76.38 1.54
CA PHE A 8 -8.38 -75.00 1.25
C PHE A 8 -9.33 -74.04 2.00
N ILE A 9 -8.78 -73.11 2.80
CA ILE A 9 -9.45 -71.83 3.09
C ILE A 9 -8.44 -70.74 2.77
N ALA A 10 -8.70 -70.04 1.67
CA ALA A 10 -8.06 -68.78 1.33
C ALA A 10 -8.54 -67.70 2.31
N ALA A 11 -7.61 -67.06 3.04
CA ALA A 11 -7.85 -65.78 3.69
C ALA A 11 -6.91 -64.76 3.06
N ALA A 12 -7.44 -64.06 2.07
CA ALA A 12 -6.80 -62.93 1.43
C ALA A 12 -6.89 -61.68 2.33
N ALA A 13 -5.85 -60.85 2.18
CA ALA A 13 -5.85 -59.39 2.29
C ALA A 13 -6.09 -58.75 3.66
N GLY A 14 -5.08 -57.98 4.07
CA GLY A 14 -5.23 -57.00 5.14
C GLY A 14 -3.92 -56.43 5.67
N THR A 15 -2.91 -56.14 4.83
CA THR A 15 -1.86 -55.19 5.23
C THR A 15 -2.52 -53.83 5.36
N ALA A 16 -2.96 -53.49 6.57
CA ALA A 16 -3.34 -52.14 6.92
C ALA A 16 -2.08 -51.26 6.80
N LEU A 17 -1.90 -50.66 5.63
CA LEU A 17 -1.10 -49.46 5.48
C LEU A 17 -1.75 -48.43 6.39
N ALA A 18 -1.16 -48.22 7.57
CA ALA A 18 -1.45 -47.08 8.41
C ALA A 18 -1.09 -45.85 7.59
N VAL A 19 -2.09 -45.26 6.93
CA VAL A 19 -1.99 -43.93 6.37
C VAL A 19 -1.81 -43.01 7.57
N GLN A 20 -0.56 -42.64 7.86
CA GLN A 20 -0.26 -41.56 8.78
C GLN A 20 -0.86 -40.30 8.17
N ALA A 21 -2.04 -39.92 8.64
CA ALA A 21 -2.56 -38.58 8.46
C ALA A 21 -1.49 -37.60 8.97
N PRO A 22 -1.28 -36.44 8.31
CA PRO A 22 -0.34 -35.45 8.81
C PRO A 22 -0.74 -35.11 10.24
N ALA A 23 0.20 -35.31 11.16
CA ALA A 23 -0.02 -35.12 12.58
C ALA A 23 -0.61 -33.72 12.80
N ALA A 24 -1.85 -33.68 13.29
CA ALA A 24 -2.41 -32.47 13.85
C ALA A 24 -1.43 -31.97 14.92
N VAL A 25 -1.03 -30.71 14.84
CA VAL A 25 -0.15 -30.08 15.83
C VAL A 25 -0.81 -30.23 17.20
N THR A 26 -0.35 -31.21 17.97
CA THR A 26 -0.76 -31.40 19.35
C THR A 26 -0.11 -30.31 20.18
N THR A 27 -0.79 -29.84 21.21
CA THR A 27 -0.42 -28.71 22.07
C THR A 27 0.92 -28.86 22.83
N MET A 28 1.72 -29.90 22.52
CA MET A 28 2.89 -30.33 23.29
C MET A 28 4.22 -29.71 22.87
N ASP A 29 4.31 -28.83 21.86
CA ASP A 29 5.59 -28.17 21.60
C ASP A 29 5.51 -26.71 21.20
N LYS A 30 4.73 -25.95 21.98
CA LYS A 30 4.71 -24.48 21.89
C LYS A 30 6.13 -23.89 21.93
N SER A 31 7.00 -24.42 22.79
CA SER A 31 8.38 -23.95 22.96
C SER A 31 9.23 -24.18 21.70
N ALA A 32 9.18 -25.38 21.09
CA ALA A 32 9.90 -25.60 19.85
C ALA A 32 9.35 -24.77 18.70
N ILE A 33 8.02 -24.59 18.62
CA ILE A 33 7.41 -23.72 17.60
C ILE A 33 7.88 -22.26 17.79
N GLU A 34 7.87 -21.73 19.01
CA GLU A 34 8.36 -20.39 19.30
C GLU A 34 9.84 -20.23 18.91
N LYS A 35 10.67 -21.24 19.22
CA LYS A 35 12.09 -21.24 18.84
C LYS A 35 12.27 -21.29 17.32
N ILE A 36 11.53 -22.14 16.61
CA ILE A 36 11.58 -22.24 15.14
C ILE A 36 11.18 -20.91 14.51
N VAL A 37 10.09 -20.30 14.97
CA VAL A 37 9.62 -18.99 14.45
C VAL A 37 10.65 -17.90 14.72
N HIS A 38 11.21 -17.84 15.93
CA HIS A 38 12.25 -16.89 16.29
C HIS A 38 13.49 -17.03 15.40
N ASP A 39 14.03 -18.25 15.29
CA ASP A 39 15.24 -18.51 14.52
C ASP A 39 15.01 -18.22 13.03
N TYR A 40 13.85 -18.60 12.49
CA TYR A 40 13.49 -18.29 11.11
C TYR A 40 13.40 -16.78 10.84
N ILE A 41 12.85 -15.99 11.76
CA ILE A 41 12.82 -14.52 11.64
C ILE A 41 14.25 -13.95 11.63
N LEU A 42 15.16 -14.48 12.45
CA LEU A 42 16.55 -14.01 12.50
C LEU A 42 17.38 -14.46 11.30
N GLU A 43 17.14 -15.66 10.77
CA GLU A 43 17.77 -16.17 9.55
C GLU A 43 17.20 -15.52 8.28
N HIS A 44 15.98 -14.98 8.34
CA HIS A 44 15.28 -14.34 7.22
C HIS A 44 14.64 -13.00 7.61
N PRO A 45 15.43 -11.99 8.00
CA PRO A 45 14.89 -10.70 8.46
C PRO A 45 14.08 -9.95 7.40
N GLU A 46 14.24 -10.28 6.11
CA GLU A 46 13.53 -9.66 4.99
C GLU A 46 12.02 -9.97 4.99
N ILE A 47 11.58 -11.03 5.68
CA ILE A 47 10.15 -11.37 5.74
C ILE A 47 9.33 -10.30 6.48
N ILE A 48 9.97 -9.56 7.41
CA ILE A 48 9.33 -8.50 8.18
C ILE A 48 8.97 -7.29 7.32
N PRO A 49 9.91 -6.62 6.61
CA PRO A 49 9.55 -5.54 5.71
C PRO A 49 8.59 -6.00 4.61
N GLN A 50 8.76 -7.20 4.05
CA GLN A 50 7.81 -7.74 3.06
C GLN A 50 6.39 -7.91 3.62
N ALA A 51 6.24 -8.39 4.86
CA ALA A 51 4.95 -8.52 5.51
C ALA A 51 4.32 -7.14 5.77
N ILE A 52 5.12 -6.16 6.20
CA ILE A 52 4.69 -4.78 6.43
C ILE A 52 4.23 -4.16 5.10
N GLU A 53 5.01 -4.27 4.03
CA GLU A 53 4.68 -3.76 2.70
C GLU A 53 3.36 -4.35 2.18
N ARG A 54 3.19 -5.68 2.29
CA ARG A 54 1.93 -6.34 1.89
C ARG A 54 0.74 -5.84 2.70
N LEU A 55 0.92 -5.63 4.00
CA LEU A 55 -0.13 -5.09 4.87
C LEU A 55 -0.45 -3.64 4.51
N GLN A 56 0.56 -2.82 4.31
CA GLN A 56 0.42 -1.42 3.89
C GLN A 56 -0.27 -1.33 2.53
N ALA A 57 0.15 -2.10 1.53
CA ALA A 57 -0.50 -2.14 0.22
C ALA A 57 -1.99 -2.51 0.33
N LYS A 58 -2.32 -3.52 1.14
CA LYS A 58 -3.71 -3.93 1.38
C LYS A 58 -4.55 -2.81 2.03
N ARG A 59 -3.99 -2.12 3.03
CA ARG A 59 -4.68 -1.03 3.73
C ARG A 59 -4.78 0.24 2.89
N MET A 60 -3.71 0.58 2.17
CA MET A 60 -3.64 1.76 1.33
C MET A 60 -4.68 1.70 0.22
N SER A 61 -4.85 0.54 -0.44
CA SER A 61 -5.86 0.39 -1.48
C SER A 61 -7.28 0.66 -0.97
N SER A 62 -7.65 0.16 0.22
CA SER A 62 -8.96 0.46 0.82
C SER A 62 -9.07 1.93 1.20
N THR A 63 -8.06 2.49 1.87
CA THR A 63 -8.10 3.90 2.30
C THR A 63 -8.23 4.87 1.11
N ILE A 64 -7.49 4.63 0.03
CA ILE A 64 -7.60 5.44 -1.19
C ILE A 64 -8.98 5.24 -1.84
N ALA A 65 -9.47 4.01 -1.94
CA ALA A 65 -10.79 3.74 -2.54
C ALA A 65 -11.91 4.46 -1.77
N ASP A 66 -11.89 4.39 -0.44
CA ASP A 66 -12.90 4.98 0.43
C ASP A 66 -12.89 6.52 0.40
N ASN A 67 -11.74 7.13 0.11
CA ASN A 67 -11.54 8.59 0.14
C ASN A 67 -11.34 9.21 -1.25
N ARG A 68 -11.39 8.41 -2.33
CA ARG A 68 -10.96 8.83 -3.68
C ARG A 68 -11.54 10.16 -4.12
N MET A 69 -12.85 10.33 -3.99
CA MET A 69 -13.52 11.60 -4.36
C MET A 69 -13.02 12.78 -3.52
N ALA A 70 -12.79 12.57 -2.23
CA ALA A 70 -12.30 13.62 -1.33
C ALA A 70 -10.83 13.98 -1.62
N LEU A 71 -10.06 13.07 -2.22
CA LEU A 71 -8.68 13.30 -2.66
C LEU A 71 -8.62 13.99 -4.02
N GLU A 72 -9.40 13.52 -4.98
CA GLU A 72 -9.32 13.95 -6.39
C GLU A 72 -10.16 15.19 -6.71
N LYS A 73 -11.19 15.53 -5.92
CA LYS A 73 -12.00 16.74 -6.17
C LYS A 73 -11.23 18.00 -5.76
N PRO A 74 -10.83 18.89 -6.68
CA PRO A 74 -10.07 20.09 -6.31
C PRO A 74 -10.84 20.99 -5.35
N TYR A 75 -10.09 21.65 -4.45
CA TYR A 75 -10.63 22.77 -3.71
C TYR A 75 -10.53 24.04 -4.58
N ALA A 76 -11.67 24.57 -5.03
CA ALA A 76 -11.73 25.75 -5.90
C ALA A 76 -10.72 25.66 -7.07
N GLY A 77 -9.84 26.66 -7.21
CA GLY A 77 -8.78 26.70 -8.22
C GLY A 77 -7.48 25.94 -7.87
N ALA A 78 -7.43 25.11 -6.82
CA ALA A 78 -6.22 24.38 -6.39
C ALA A 78 -5.93 23.15 -7.26
N TRP A 79 -5.76 23.36 -8.56
CA TRP A 79 -5.42 22.33 -9.54
C TRP A 79 -4.81 22.97 -10.79
N GLU A 80 -4.13 22.16 -11.60
CA GLU A 80 -3.71 22.56 -12.95
C GLU A 80 -3.78 21.39 -13.94
N GLY A 81 -3.60 21.70 -15.23
CA GLY A 81 -3.69 20.73 -16.33
C GLY A 81 -5.09 20.62 -16.91
N ALA A 82 -5.51 19.41 -17.27
CA ALA A 82 -6.72 19.15 -18.03
C ALA A 82 -7.98 19.22 -17.15
N ALA A 83 -8.99 20.01 -17.55
CA ALA A 83 -10.29 20.00 -16.87
C ALA A 83 -10.98 18.62 -16.96
N ASN A 84 -10.89 17.98 -18.13
CA ASN A 84 -11.42 16.65 -18.44
C ASN A 84 -10.27 15.63 -18.57
N ALA A 85 -9.63 15.32 -17.44
CA ALA A 85 -8.52 14.38 -17.36
C ALA A 85 -8.98 12.91 -17.35
N ASP A 86 -8.15 12.01 -17.90
CA ASP A 86 -8.28 10.56 -17.69
C ASP A 86 -7.35 10.05 -16.58
N VAL A 87 -6.34 10.83 -16.21
CA VAL A 87 -5.44 10.57 -15.08
C VAL A 87 -5.42 11.79 -14.15
N THR A 88 -5.69 11.54 -12.86
CA THR A 88 -5.55 12.55 -11.81
C THR A 88 -4.39 12.20 -10.90
N VAL A 89 -3.44 13.12 -10.77
CA VAL A 89 -2.35 13.07 -9.79
C VAL A 89 -2.74 13.96 -8.62
N VAL A 90 -2.72 13.41 -7.41
CA VAL A 90 -2.95 14.19 -6.18
C VAL A 90 -1.59 14.42 -5.53
N GLU A 91 -1.17 15.68 -5.44
CA GLU A 91 0.05 16.05 -4.75
C GLU A 91 -0.28 16.58 -3.35
N PHE A 92 0.28 15.92 -2.34
CA PHE A 92 0.32 16.45 -0.98
C PHE A 92 1.64 17.17 -0.76
N PHE A 93 1.59 18.42 -0.35
CA PHE A 93 2.80 19.23 -0.23
C PHE A 93 2.70 20.26 0.90
N ASP A 94 3.85 20.82 1.23
CA ASP A 94 4.02 21.89 2.21
C ASP A 94 4.97 22.95 1.63
N TYR A 95 4.67 24.23 1.80
CA TYR A 95 5.53 25.31 1.29
C TYR A 95 6.92 25.39 1.95
N ALA A 96 7.09 24.83 3.16
CA ALA A 96 8.39 24.71 3.81
C ALA A 96 9.20 23.47 3.35
N CYS A 97 8.63 22.62 2.50
CA CYS A 97 9.25 21.37 2.02
C CYS A 97 10.23 21.62 0.86
N GLY A 98 11.52 21.44 1.10
CA GLY A 98 12.55 21.55 0.05
C GLY A 98 12.37 20.56 -1.11
N TYR A 99 11.92 19.34 -0.84
CA TYR A 99 11.66 18.34 -1.89
C TYR A 99 10.40 18.65 -2.72
N CYS A 100 9.39 19.25 -2.10
CA CYS A 100 8.17 19.69 -2.78
C CYS A 100 8.46 20.91 -3.67
N ARG A 101 9.38 21.78 -3.26
CA ARG A 101 9.92 22.82 -4.16
C ARG A 101 10.68 22.20 -5.33
N ALA A 102 11.46 21.14 -5.08
CA ALA A 102 12.24 20.47 -6.12
C ALA A 102 11.40 19.68 -7.13
N SER A 103 10.17 19.28 -6.79
CA SER A 103 9.26 18.54 -7.70
C SER A 103 8.59 19.44 -8.75
N LEU A 104 8.53 20.76 -8.55
CA LEU A 104 7.81 21.68 -9.43
C LEU A 104 8.17 21.56 -10.93
N PRO A 105 9.46 21.43 -11.33
CA PRO A 105 9.80 21.24 -12.73
C PRO A 105 9.27 19.93 -13.31
N ASP A 106 9.22 18.86 -12.52
CA ASP A 106 8.73 17.55 -12.95
C ASP A 106 7.21 17.56 -13.12
N LEU A 107 6.48 18.23 -12.24
CA LEU A 107 5.03 18.43 -12.36
C LEU A 107 4.67 19.29 -13.56
N ALA A 108 5.39 20.38 -13.77
CA ALA A 108 5.24 21.23 -14.95
C ALA A 108 5.52 20.44 -16.24
N LYS A 109 6.55 19.60 -16.24
CA LYS A 109 6.86 18.71 -17.36
C LYS A 109 5.76 17.68 -17.58
N LEU A 110 5.24 17.06 -16.52
CA LEU A 110 4.16 16.08 -16.61
C LEU A 110 2.92 16.69 -17.30
N VAL A 111 2.44 17.82 -16.78
CA VAL A 111 1.29 18.55 -17.36
C VAL A 111 1.57 19.03 -18.78
N GLY A 112 2.81 19.45 -19.07
CA GLY A 112 3.21 19.87 -20.41
C GLY A 112 3.34 18.71 -21.41
N SER A 113 3.65 17.50 -20.94
CA SER A 113 3.88 16.32 -21.78
C SER A 113 2.62 15.50 -22.05
N ASP A 114 1.61 15.59 -21.18
CA ASP A 114 0.34 14.88 -21.33
C ASP A 114 -0.84 15.82 -21.09
N ALA A 115 -1.52 16.16 -22.19
CA ALA A 115 -2.67 17.06 -22.19
C ALA A 115 -3.93 16.49 -21.50
N LYS A 116 -3.89 15.24 -21.03
CA LYS A 116 -4.99 14.60 -20.27
C LYS A 116 -4.70 14.41 -18.79
N VAL A 117 -3.56 14.87 -18.29
CA VAL A 117 -3.26 14.84 -16.86
C VAL A 117 -3.86 16.05 -16.15
N LYS A 118 -4.43 15.81 -14.97
CA LYS A 118 -4.77 16.83 -13.98
C LYS A 118 -3.93 16.63 -12.73
N ILE A 119 -3.37 17.72 -12.21
CA ILE A 119 -2.76 17.73 -10.88
C ILE A 119 -3.73 18.42 -9.91
N VAL A 120 -4.01 17.76 -8.79
CA VAL A 120 -4.84 18.28 -7.70
C VAL A 120 -3.96 18.48 -6.49
N TYR A 121 -3.95 19.71 -5.99
CA TYR A 121 -3.06 20.14 -4.94
C TYR A 121 -3.73 20.01 -3.57
N ARG A 122 -3.05 19.33 -2.64
CA ARG A 122 -3.49 19.13 -1.25
C ARG A 122 -2.47 19.72 -0.29
N GLU A 123 -2.86 20.83 0.31
CA GLU A 123 -2.09 21.46 1.38
C GLU A 123 -1.94 20.50 2.57
N LEU A 124 -0.70 20.18 2.94
CA LEU A 124 -0.33 19.35 4.08
C LEU A 124 0.70 20.10 4.95
N PRO A 125 0.27 21.15 5.69
CA PRO A 125 1.18 22.02 6.44
C PRO A 125 1.66 21.34 7.72
N ILE A 126 2.81 20.67 7.66
CA ILE A 126 3.37 19.82 8.72
C ILE A 126 4.83 20.14 9.09
N LEU A 127 5.51 21.02 8.34
CA LEU A 127 6.97 21.19 8.46
C LEU A 127 7.42 22.45 9.20
N SER A 128 6.60 23.49 9.28
CA SER A 128 6.91 24.72 10.04
C SER A 128 5.66 25.36 10.64
N GLU A 129 5.85 26.32 11.54
CA GLU A 129 4.75 27.11 12.11
C GLU A 129 4.03 27.94 11.02
N GLU A 130 4.79 28.50 10.07
CA GLU A 130 4.28 29.30 8.97
C GLU A 130 3.58 28.47 7.89
N SER A 131 3.80 27.14 7.87
CA SER A 131 3.23 26.25 6.87
C SER A 131 1.69 26.33 6.86
N SER A 132 1.08 26.43 8.04
CA SER A 132 -0.37 26.54 8.18
C SER A 132 -0.91 27.82 7.56
N ASP A 133 -0.22 28.95 7.75
CA ASP A 133 -0.64 30.24 7.24
C ASP A 133 -0.41 30.33 5.73
N ALA A 134 0.72 29.82 5.24
CA ALA A 134 0.99 29.69 3.82
C ALA A 134 -0.09 28.87 3.09
N ALA A 135 -0.49 27.74 3.66
CA ALA A 135 -1.57 26.90 3.14
C ALA A 135 -2.92 27.63 3.10
N LYS A 136 -3.31 28.31 4.20
CA LYS A 136 -4.57 29.07 4.25
C LYS A 136 -4.62 30.15 3.17
N VAL A 137 -3.54 30.93 3.03
CA VAL A 137 -3.47 31.99 2.03
C VAL A 137 -3.53 31.41 0.61
N SER A 138 -2.90 30.26 0.38
CA SER A 138 -3.01 29.57 -0.91
C SER A 138 -4.44 29.15 -1.25
N LEU A 139 -5.17 28.58 -0.28
CA LEU A 139 -6.56 28.20 -0.47
C LEU A 139 -7.46 29.42 -0.73
N LEU A 140 -7.22 30.55 -0.07
CA LEU A 140 -7.89 31.82 -0.38
C LEU A 140 -7.57 32.29 -1.82
N ALA A 141 -6.32 32.14 -2.27
CA ALA A 141 -5.95 32.43 -3.66
C ALA A 141 -6.67 31.49 -4.66
N ALA A 142 -6.89 30.22 -4.29
CA ALA A 142 -7.69 29.29 -5.09
C ALA A 142 -9.15 29.71 -5.24
N GLU A 143 -9.78 30.25 -4.20
CA GLU A 143 -11.14 30.80 -4.30
C GLU A 143 -11.23 31.98 -5.27
N ARG A 144 -10.11 32.67 -5.51
CA ARG A 144 -10.01 33.81 -6.43
C ARG A 144 -9.45 33.46 -7.81
N GLY A 145 -9.21 32.17 -8.08
CA GLY A 145 -8.61 31.73 -9.35
C GLY A 145 -7.14 32.15 -9.52
N GLN A 146 -6.45 32.48 -8.43
CA GLN A 146 -5.05 32.93 -8.41
C GLN A 146 -4.10 31.90 -7.80
N TYR A 147 -4.56 30.67 -7.60
CA TYR A 147 -3.81 29.61 -6.93
C TYR A 147 -2.40 29.42 -7.48
N MET A 148 -2.27 29.11 -8.78
CA MET A 148 -0.96 28.81 -9.37
C MET A 148 -0.01 30.00 -9.38
N ALA A 149 -0.54 31.23 -9.44
CA ALA A 149 0.29 32.42 -9.33
C ALA A 149 0.89 32.54 -7.91
N TYR A 150 0.06 32.34 -6.88
CA TYR A 150 0.52 32.32 -5.49
C TYR A 150 1.48 31.15 -5.22
N HIS A 151 1.10 29.94 -5.60
CA HIS A 151 1.85 28.72 -5.38
C HIS A 151 3.28 28.80 -5.95
N LYS A 152 3.41 29.26 -7.20
CA LYS A 152 4.72 29.46 -7.85
C LYS A 152 5.53 30.58 -7.21
N ALA A 153 4.87 31.69 -6.84
CA ALA A 153 5.54 32.82 -6.20
C ALA A 153 6.10 32.44 -4.82
N LEU A 154 5.34 31.69 -4.02
CA LEU A 154 5.76 31.33 -2.67
C LEU A 154 6.95 30.36 -2.66
N TYR A 155 7.02 29.44 -3.62
CA TYR A 155 8.20 28.59 -3.79
C TYR A 155 9.40 29.29 -4.42
N GLY A 156 9.17 30.39 -5.15
CA GLY A 156 10.22 31.22 -5.75
C GLY A 156 10.76 32.33 -4.84
N ALA A 157 10.18 32.49 -3.64
CA ALA A 157 10.58 33.46 -2.62
C ALA A 157 11.79 33.00 -1.78
#